data_AF-A0A4V2AWR1-F1
#
_entry.id   AF-A0A4V2AWR1-F1
#
_cell.length_a   1.000
_cell.length_b   1.000
_cell.length_c   1.000
_cell.angle_alpha   90.00
_cell.angle_beta   90.00
_cell.angle_gamma   90.00
#
_symmetry.space_group_name_H-M   'P 1'
#
loop_
_entity.id
_entity.type
_entity.pdbx_description
1 polymer ?
#
loop_
_entity_poly.entity_id
_entity_poly.type
_entity_poly.pdbx_seq_one_letter_code
_entity_poly.pdbx_strand_id
1 'polypeptide(L)'
;MRFITLILFLGGVGIYLYGASLPGENLVTDAAPLISVGAIGSPAIQQDKAGFAGSKSDYIEAGSFLAAFSGSLLLLLLISGISSLNEIRGTSTPGRKGLFIIANLPILLTIPYVDLYYSALLRNGAFPASGDSIAIPIFVHALTCILFLIPWNILIYATVRYAAFPAKLFALPARYSIVKIFWEIIFGVLSICFIYPLFQLSGEGDLYFVPVVFLSLYVLLVLRAAWMNSNSETTRANRMLHWHRS
;
A
#
# COMPACT_ATOMS: atom_id res chain seq x y z
N MET A 1 -17.27 -9.80 8.01
CA MET A 1 -15.85 -9.44 7.84
C MET A 1 -15.60 -7.96 8.14
N ARG A 2 -16.37 -7.04 7.55
CA ARG A 2 -16.26 -5.58 7.78
C ARG A 2 -16.32 -5.15 9.25
N PHE A 3 -17.20 -5.76 10.03
CA PHE A 3 -17.33 -5.46 11.47
C PHE A 3 -16.07 -5.82 12.26
N ILE A 4 -15.44 -6.97 11.98
CA ILE A 4 -14.20 -7.39 12.64
C ILE A 4 -13.05 -6.44 12.26
N THR A 5 -12.92 -6.09 10.98
CA THR A 5 -11.89 -5.13 10.54
C THR A 5 -12.12 -3.73 11.11
N LEU A 6 -13.38 -3.32 11.31
CA LEU A 6 -13.72 -2.07 11.99
C LEU A 6 -13.31 -2.10 13.47
N ILE A 7 -13.57 -3.21 14.18
CA ILE A 7 -13.11 -3.38 15.56
C ILE A 7 -11.59 -3.32 15.65
N LEU A 8 -10.87 -3.99 14.75
CA LEU A 8 -9.41 -3.94 14.70
C LEU A 8 -8.89 -2.53 14.43
N PHE A 9 -9.58 -1.77 13.56
CA PHE A 9 -9.26 -0.37 13.29
C PHE A 9 -9.44 0.50 14.52
N LEU A 10 -10.60 0.41 15.17
CA LEU A 10 -10.88 1.14 16.41
C LEU A 10 -9.92 0.73 17.54
N GLY A 11 -9.54 -0.55 17.60
CA GLY A 11 -8.54 -1.06 18.53
C GLY A 11 -7.15 -0.47 18.27
N GLY A 12 -6.71 -0.43 17.01
CA GLY A 12 -5.45 0.22 16.62
C GLY A 12 -5.43 1.71 16.96
N VAL A 13 -6.51 2.43 16.65
CA VAL A 13 -6.67 3.85 17.04
C VAL A 13 -6.65 4.00 18.57
N GLY A 14 -7.31 3.11 19.31
CA GLY A 14 -7.30 3.10 20.77
C GLY A 14 -5.91 2.91 21.37
N ILE A 15 -5.13 1.94 20.84
CA ILE A 15 -3.74 1.68 21.25
C ILE A 15 -2.87 2.90 20.93
N TYR A 16 -3.03 3.49 19.74
CA TYR A 16 -2.31 4.70 19.35
C TYR A 16 -2.61 5.87 20.30
N LEU A 17 -3.88 6.14 20.56
CA LEU A 17 -4.30 7.23 21.47
C LEU A 17 -3.82 6.98 22.89
N TYR A 18 -3.85 5.73 23.36
CA TYR A 18 -3.30 5.34 24.65
C TYR A 18 -1.79 5.64 24.70
N GLY A 19 -1.01 5.17 23.72
CA GLY A 19 0.41 5.47 23.62
C GLY A 19 0.70 6.98 23.54
N ALA A 20 -0.08 7.72 22.77
CA ALA A 20 0.03 9.18 22.66
C ALA A 20 -0.25 9.90 23.99
N SER A 21 -1.19 9.39 24.78
CA SER A 21 -1.59 9.93 26.09
C SER A 21 -0.61 9.64 27.23
N LEU A 22 0.28 8.64 27.07
CA LEU A 22 1.32 8.38 28.05
C LEU A 22 2.21 9.62 28.18
N PRO A 23 2.59 10.02 29.41
CA PRO A 23 3.50 11.14 29.60
C PRO A 23 4.76 10.91 28.78
N GLY A 24 5.15 11.89 27.98
CA GLY A 24 6.46 11.87 27.36
C GLY A 24 7.51 11.97 28.46
N GLU A 25 8.55 11.15 28.41
CA GLU A 25 9.77 11.51 29.13
C GLU A 25 10.21 12.85 28.55
N ASN A 26 10.21 13.88 29.39
CA ASN A 26 10.75 15.18 29.03
C ASN A 26 12.18 14.96 28.57
N LEU A 27 12.43 15.06 27.27
CA LEU A 27 13.76 15.24 26.73
C LEU A 27 14.28 16.54 27.34
N VAL A 28 15.02 16.38 28.44
CA VAL A 28 15.93 17.31 29.09
C VAL A 28 15.93 18.69 28.43
N THR A 29 15.17 19.61 29.03
CA THR A 29 15.21 21.06 28.82
C THR A 29 16.54 21.71 29.25
N ASP A 30 17.64 20.96 29.32
CA ASP A 30 18.99 21.44 29.65
C ASP A 30 19.99 21.03 28.56
N ALA A 31 19.71 21.36 27.31
CA ALA A 31 20.77 21.48 26.30
C ALA A 31 21.34 22.90 26.40
N ALA A 32 22.35 23.06 27.25
CA ALA A 32 23.32 24.15 27.14
C ALA A 32 23.82 24.29 25.68
N PRO A 33 24.19 25.49 25.21
CA PRO A 33 24.45 25.74 23.80
C PRO A 33 25.79 25.11 23.40
N LEU A 34 25.77 23.86 22.94
CA LEU A 34 26.90 23.25 22.26
C LEU A 34 26.71 23.38 20.75
N ILE A 35 27.11 24.56 20.27
CA ILE A 35 27.64 24.72 18.94
C ILE A 35 28.80 23.73 18.80
N SER A 36 28.65 22.69 17.99
CA SER A 36 29.72 22.34 17.07
C SER A 36 29.12 21.88 15.75
N VAL A 37 29.17 22.79 14.78
CA VAL A 37 29.10 22.51 13.36
C VAL A 37 30.21 21.48 13.09
N GLY A 38 29.87 20.20 12.98
CA GLY A 38 30.86 19.15 12.71
C GLY A 38 30.44 17.70 12.93
N ALA A 39 29.41 17.40 13.74
CA ALA A 39 29.01 16.01 14.00
C ALA A 39 27.98 15.49 12.97
N ILE A 40 28.38 15.42 11.71
CA ILE A 40 27.70 14.56 10.72
C ILE A 40 28.10 13.12 11.06
N GLY A 41 27.20 12.37 11.71
CA GLY A 41 27.24 10.90 11.73
C GLY A 41 27.93 10.23 12.92
N SER A 42 27.62 10.58 14.18
CA SER A 42 28.00 9.72 15.31
C SER A 42 26.84 8.80 15.74
N PRO A 43 26.97 7.46 15.62
CA PRO A 43 25.95 6.49 16.05
C PRO A 43 25.71 6.48 17.58
N ALA A 44 26.54 7.17 18.36
CA ALA A 44 26.44 7.22 19.82
C ALA A 44 25.20 8.01 20.33
N ILE A 45 24.71 9.01 19.58
CA ILE A 45 23.52 9.79 19.98
C ILE A 45 22.20 9.05 19.64
N GLN A 46 22.24 8.09 18.71
CA GLN A 46 21.09 7.22 18.41
C GLN A 46 20.97 6.05 19.38
N GLN A 47 22.09 5.53 19.91
CA GLN A 47 22.07 4.39 20.83
C GLN A 47 21.54 4.73 22.23
N ASP A 48 21.78 5.96 22.73
CA ASP A 48 21.28 6.37 24.05
C ASP A 48 19.77 6.68 24.05
N LYS A 49 19.18 6.89 22.86
CA LYS A 49 17.72 7.00 22.68
C LYS A 49 16.99 5.65 22.66
N ALA A 50 17.71 4.55 22.45
CA ALA A 50 17.13 3.21 22.30
C ALA A 50 16.82 2.52 23.64
N GLY A 51 17.41 2.98 24.76
CA GLY A 51 17.30 2.30 26.05
C GLY A 51 16.06 2.66 26.89
N PHE A 52 15.50 3.86 26.73
CA PHE A 52 14.45 4.38 27.64
C PHE A 52 13.13 4.80 26.96
N ALA A 53 13.06 4.86 25.62
CA ALA A 53 11.85 5.21 24.86
C ALA A 53 10.90 4.02 24.54
N GLY A 54 11.30 2.79 24.87
CA GLY A 54 10.70 1.53 24.38
C GLY A 54 9.36 1.09 24.99
N SER A 55 8.55 2.00 25.53
CA SER A 55 7.16 1.67 25.89
C SER A 55 6.17 2.56 25.18
N LYS A 56 6.38 3.88 25.21
CA LYS A 56 5.53 4.84 24.50
C LYS A 56 5.66 4.70 22.97
N SER A 57 6.88 4.61 22.44
CA SER A 57 7.11 4.46 20.98
C SER A 57 6.45 3.19 20.48
N ASP A 58 6.65 2.07 21.19
CA ASP A 58 6.11 0.76 20.84
C ASP A 58 4.57 0.75 20.75
N TYR A 59 3.86 1.38 21.71
CA TYR A 59 2.39 1.50 21.62
C TYR A 59 1.95 2.38 20.45
N ILE A 60 2.65 3.48 20.20
CA ILE A 60 2.33 4.39 19.08
C ILE A 60 2.54 3.67 17.75
N GLU A 61 3.67 2.98 17.57
CA GLU A 61 4.01 2.22 16.37
C GLU A 61 3.06 1.04 16.15
N ALA A 62 2.80 0.23 17.18
CA ALA A 62 1.89 -0.91 17.08
C ALA A 62 0.45 -0.47 16.78
N GLY A 63 -0.03 0.58 17.46
CA GLY A 63 -1.38 1.12 17.25
C GLY A 63 -1.56 1.72 15.86
N SER A 64 -0.58 2.50 15.41
CA SER A 64 -0.61 3.11 14.07
C SER A 64 -0.47 2.07 12.95
N PHE A 65 0.36 1.04 13.11
CA PHE A 65 0.43 -0.09 12.18
C PHE A 65 -0.89 -0.85 12.11
N LEU A 66 -1.46 -1.21 13.26
CA LEU A 66 -2.73 -1.93 13.31
C LEU A 66 -3.87 -1.12 12.68
N ALA A 67 -3.93 0.18 12.94
CA ALA A 67 -4.91 1.09 12.33
C ALA A 67 -4.70 1.22 10.82
N ALA A 68 -3.47 1.43 10.35
CA ALA A 68 -3.17 1.52 8.93
C ALA A 68 -3.51 0.22 8.18
N PHE A 69 -3.14 -0.93 8.74
CA PHE A 69 -3.41 -2.25 8.18
C PHE A 69 -4.92 -2.54 8.10
N SER A 70 -5.61 -2.44 9.23
CA SER A 70 -7.05 -2.75 9.31
C SER A 70 -7.91 -1.73 8.56
N GLY A 71 -7.52 -0.46 8.55
CA GLY A 71 -8.16 0.61 7.77
C GLY A 71 -8.00 0.39 6.26
N SER A 72 -6.80 0.02 5.81
CA SER A 72 -6.55 -0.32 4.40
C SER A 72 -7.36 -1.55 3.96
N LEU A 73 -7.42 -2.58 4.81
CA LEU A 73 -8.23 -3.76 4.56
C LEU A 73 -9.73 -3.43 4.55
N LEU A 74 -10.20 -2.57 5.47
CA LEU A 74 -11.60 -2.13 5.49
C LEU A 74 -11.94 -1.35 4.22
N LEU A 75 -11.09 -0.43 3.79
CA LEU A 75 -11.25 0.31 2.53
C LEU A 75 -11.33 -0.65 1.35
N LEU A 76 -10.46 -1.67 1.32
CA LEU A 76 -10.49 -2.71 0.30
C LEU A 76 -11.84 -3.45 0.27
N LEU A 77 -12.36 -3.88 1.43
CA LEU A 77 -13.63 -4.58 1.55
C LEU A 77 -14.84 -3.71 1.15
N LEU A 78 -14.73 -2.40 1.32
CA LEU A 78 -15.72 -1.44 0.85
C LEU A 78 -15.67 -1.28 -0.68
N ILE A 79 -14.48 -1.03 -1.23
CA ILE A 79 -14.27 -0.87 -2.69
C ILE A 79 -14.67 -2.14 -3.45
N SER A 80 -14.33 -3.31 -2.91
CA SER A 80 -14.66 -4.61 -3.52
C SER A 80 -16.09 -5.06 -3.26
N GLY A 81 -16.86 -4.37 -2.41
CA GLY A 81 -18.23 -4.77 -2.09
C GLY A 81 -18.34 -6.05 -1.24
N ILE A 82 -17.24 -6.56 -0.67
CA ILE A 82 -17.21 -7.81 0.10
C ILE A 82 -17.70 -7.58 1.55
N SER A 83 -18.80 -8.21 1.95
CA SER A 83 -19.29 -8.22 3.35
C SER A 83 -18.89 -9.49 4.11
N SER A 84 -18.88 -10.62 3.41
CA SER A 84 -18.67 -11.96 3.97
C SER A 84 -17.63 -12.77 3.19
N LEU A 85 -16.96 -13.72 3.86
CA LEU A 85 -16.02 -14.66 3.22
C LEU A 85 -16.68 -15.49 2.12
N ASN A 86 -17.98 -15.77 2.25
CA ASN A 86 -18.73 -16.56 1.27
C ASN A 86 -18.95 -15.79 -0.05
N GLU A 87 -18.95 -14.46 -0.01
CA GLU A 87 -19.18 -13.59 -1.17
C GLU A 87 -17.90 -13.35 -2.00
N ILE A 88 -16.73 -13.60 -1.40
CA ILE A 88 -15.41 -13.39 -2.01
C ILE A 88 -15.31 -14.10 -3.37
N ARG A 89 -15.83 -15.33 -3.47
CA ARG A 89 -15.79 -16.13 -4.71
C ARG A 89 -16.67 -15.57 -5.83
N GLY A 90 -17.74 -14.84 -5.47
CA GLY A 90 -18.70 -14.26 -6.40
C GLY A 90 -18.42 -12.80 -6.77
N THR A 91 -17.40 -12.20 -6.16
CA THR A 91 -17.13 -10.76 -6.29
C THR A 91 -16.61 -10.43 -7.68
N SER A 92 -17.28 -9.48 -8.33
CA SER A 92 -16.89 -8.96 -9.64
C SER A 92 -15.82 -7.88 -9.51
N THR A 93 -14.86 -7.87 -10.44
CA THR A 93 -13.83 -6.84 -10.52
C THR A 93 -14.43 -5.50 -10.99
N PRO A 94 -13.81 -4.37 -10.63
CA PRO A 94 -14.21 -3.07 -11.14
C PRO A 94 -14.04 -3.00 -12.67
N GLY A 95 -14.83 -2.14 -13.32
CA GLY A 95 -14.63 -1.83 -14.73
C GLY A 95 -13.28 -1.13 -14.99
N ARG A 96 -12.86 -1.06 -16.25
CA ARG A 96 -11.55 -0.53 -16.68
C ARG A 96 -11.21 0.85 -16.10
N LYS A 97 -12.18 1.78 -16.11
CA LYS A 97 -12.01 3.12 -15.54
C LYS A 97 -11.79 3.09 -14.02
N GLY A 98 -12.58 2.29 -13.30
CA GLY A 98 -12.44 2.11 -11.86
C GLY A 98 -11.10 1.51 -11.49
N LEU A 99 -10.66 0.49 -12.24
CA LEU A 99 -9.33 -0.11 -12.04
C LEU A 99 -8.20 0.91 -12.23
N PHE A 100 -8.26 1.73 -13.28
CA PHE A 100 -7.25 2.76 -13.52
C PHE A 100 -7.16 3.78 -12.37
N ILE A 101 -8.31 4.20 -11.83
CA ILE A 101 -8.35 5.10 -10.67
C ILE A 101 -7.75 4.40 -9.44
N ILE A 102 -8.21 3.20 -9.12
CA ILE A 102 -7.75 2.43 -7.95
C ILE A 102 -6.24 2.15 -8.03
N ALA A 103 -5.70 1.96 -9.23
CA ALA A 103 -4.29 1.67 -9.43
C ALA A 103 -3.36 2.88 -9.31
N ASN A 104 -3.85 4.09 -9.57
CA ASN A 104 -3.01 5.30 -9.62
C ASN A 104 -3.22 6.20 -8.40
N LEU A 105 -4.45 6.28 -7.89
CA LEU A 105 -4.81 7.19 -6.80
C LEU A 105 -3.94 7.00 -5.54
N PRO A 106 -3.64 5.78 -5.07
CA PRO A 106 -2.86 5.59 -3.85
C PRO A 106 -1.43 6.10 -4.00
N ILE A 107 -0.82 5.87 -5.18
CA ILE A 107 0.53 6.33 -5.50
C ILE A 107 0.56 7.86 -5.61
N LEU A 108 -0.47 8.47 -6.19
CA LEU A 108 -0.54 9.93 -6.28
C LEU A 108 -0.76 10.59 -4.91
N LEU A 109 -1.50 9.94 -4.02
CA LEU A 109 -1.75 10.44 -2.66
C LEU A 109 -0.53 10.34 -1.73
N THR A 110 0.51 9.56 -2.07
CA THR A 110 1.75 9.56 -1.27
C THR A 110 2.51 10.87 -1.36
N ILE A 111 2.42 11.57 -2.50
CA ILE A 111 3.13 12.85 -2.70
C ILE A 111 2.70 13.91 -1.68
N PRO A 112 1.41 14.29 -1.56
CA PRO A 112 0.97 15.25 -0.56
C PRO A 112 1.14 14.71 0.88
N TYR A 113 1.07 13.39 1.08
CA TYR A 113 1.34 12.81 2.39
C TYR A 113 2.78 13.05 2.84
N VAL A 114 3.76 12.79 1.96
CA VAL A 114 5.18 12.96 2.28
C VAL A 114 5.49 14.43 2.56
N ASP A 115 4.87 15.34 1.81
CA ASP A 115 4.95 16.78 2.10
C ASP A 115 4.43 17.12 3.51
N LEU A 116 3.25 16.60 3.90
CA LEU A 116 2.70 16.78 5.24
C LEU A 116 3.60 16.19 6.33
N TYR A 117 4.16 15.00 6.09
CA TYR A 117 5.05 14.31 7.02
C TYR A 117 6.31 15.12 7.31
N TYR A 118 7.03 15.54 6.26
CA TYR A 118 8.24 16.34 6.44
C TYR A 118 7.93 17.76 6.95
N SER A 119 6.78 18.34 6.57
CA SER A 119 6.31 19.61 7.15
C SER A 119 6.05 19.51 8.65
N ALA A 120 5.52 18.38 9.14
CA ALA A 120 5.34 18.14 10.57
C ALA A 120 6.68 18.00 11.29
N LEU A 121 7.65 17.29 10.71
CA LEU A 121 9.00 17.15 11.26
C LEU A 121 9.71 18.51 11.35
N LEU A 122 9.54 19.38 10.35
CA LEU A 122 10.06 20.75 10.38
C LEU A 122 9.48 21.56 11.55
N ARG A 123 8.15 21.53 11.73
CA ARG A 123 7.47 22.24 12.82
C ARG A 123 7.93 21.77 14.19
N ASN A 124 8.30 20.49 14.32
CA ASN A 124 8.82 19.89 15.54
C ASN A 124 10.33 20.15 15.76
N GLY A 125 10.98 20.94 14.90
CA GLY A 125 12.39 21.28 15.03
C GLY A 125 13.35 20.15 14.71
N ALA A 126 12.88 19.06 14.09
CA ALA A 126 13.73 17.92 13.71
C ALA A 126 14.68 18.26 12.56
N PHE A 127 14.39 19.31 11.80
CA PHE A 127 15.23 19.81 10.70
C PHE A 127 15.43 21.32 10.80
N PRO A 128 16.61 21.83 10.41
CA PRO A 128 16.84 23.26 10.32
C PRO A 128 15.96 23.88 9.21
N ALA A 129 15.28 24.98 9.53
CA ALA A 129 14.42 25.70 8.58
C ALA A 129 15.16 26.28 7.36
N SER A 130 16.49 26.33 7.41
CA SER A 130 17.36 26.92 6.40
C SER A 130 18.04 25.90 5.47
N GLY A 131 17.57 24.65 5.42
CA GLY A 131 18.20 23.60 4.61
C GLY A 131 17.26 22.93 3.62
N ASP A 132 17.75 22.67 2.41
CA ASP A 132 17.14 21.78 1.38
C ASP A 132 16.90 20.33 1.87
N SER A 133 17.28 20.05 3.12
CA SER A 133 17.15 18.77 3.83
C SER A 133 15.74 18.16 3.81
N ILE A 134 14.69 18.96 3.66
CA ILE A 134 13.30 18.49 3.53
C ILE A 134 12.84 18.44 2.07
N ALA A 135 13.22 19.46 1.28
CA ALA A 135 12.82 19.54 -0.12
C ALA A 135 13.40 18.38 -0.94
N ILE A 136 14.63 17.95 -0.65
CA ILE A 136 15.29 16.85 -1.37
C ILE A 136 14.54 15.52 -1.17
N PRO A 137 14.26 15.04 0.07
CA PRO A 137 13.46 13.82 0.26
C PRO A 137 12.08 13.88 -0.39
N ILE A 138 11.37 15.01 -0.28
CA ILE A 138 10.05 15.19 -0.92
C ILE A 138 10.19 15.07 -2.45
N PHE A 139 11.16 15.76 -3.04
CA PHE A 139 11.41 15.74 -4.49
C PHE A 139 11.80 14.34 -4.97
N VAL A 140 12.71 13.66 -4.27
CA VAL A 140 13.13 12.29 -4.61
C VAL A 140 11.95 11.33 -4.52
N HIS A 141 11.10 11.45 -3.50
CA HIS A 141 9.91 10.61 -3.36
C HIS A 141 8.89 10.87 -4.48
N ALA A 142 8.60 12.14 -4.77
CA ALA A 142 7.68 12.52 -5.84
C ALA A 142 8.19 12.03 -7.21
N LEU A 143 9.48 12.21 -7.48
CA LEU A 143 10.12 11.74 -8.71
C LEU A 143 10.03 10.20 -8.81
N THR A 144 10.32 9.49 -7.72
CA THR A 144 10.20 8.03 -7.66
C THR A 144 8.78 7.57 -7.97
N CYS A 145 7.77 8.22 -7.39
CA CYS A 145 6.37 7.91 -7.65
C CYS A 145 6.01 8.12 -9.12
N ILE A 146 6.42 9.23 -9.72
CA ILE A 146 6.16 9.54 -11.13
C ILE A 146 6.87 8.54 -12.05
N LEU A 147 8.14 8.23 -11.77
CA LEU A 147 8.90 7.25 -12.55
C LEU A 147 8.31 5.84 -12.42
N PHE A 148 7.76 5.48 -11.26
CA PHE A 148 7.08 4.20 -11.04
C PHE A 148 5.72 4.13 -11.73
N LEU A 149 4.99 5.24 -11.83
CA LEU A 149 3.71 5.29 -12.54
C LEU A 149 3.83 4.90 -14.01
N ILE A 150 4.97 5.16 -14.66
CA ILE A 150 5.17 4.82 -16.08
C ILE A 150 5.12 3.30 -16.32
N PRO A 151 6.04 2.47 -15.77
CA PRO A 151 6.00 1.02 -15.97
C PRO A 151 4.72 0.40 -15.37
N TRP A 152 4.19 0.95 -14.28
CA TRP A 152 2.93 0.49 -13.70
C TRP A 152 1.74 0.66 -14.66
N ASN A 153 1.60 1.84 -15.28
CA ASN A 153 0.53 2.07 -16.25
C ASN A 153 0.75 1.32 -17.56
N ILE A 154 2.01 1.09 -17.99
CA ILE A 154 2.31 0.21 -19.13
C ILE A 154 1.81 -1.21 -18.83
N LEU A 155 2.09 -1.75 -17.64
CA LEU A 155 1.61 -3.07 -17.22
C LEU A 155 0.07 -3.13 -17.22
N ILE A 156 -0.60 -2.15 -16.62
CA ILE A 156 -2.06 -2.06 -16.60
C ILE A 156 -2.62 -1.98 -18.01
N TYR A 157 -2.07 -1.14 -18.88
CA TYR A 157 -2.55 -0.99 -20.24
C TYR A 157 -2.36 -2.27 -21.06
N ALA A 158 -1.19 -2.91 -20.97
CA ALA A 158 -0.87 -4.15 -21.66
C ALA A 158 -1.84 -5.28 -21.27
N THR A 159 -2.20 -5.36 -19.99
CA THR A 159 -3.08 -6.40 -19.46
C THR A 159 -4.55 -6.08 -19.71
N VAL A 160 -4.99 -4.84 -19.53
CA VAL A 160 -6.39 -4.42 -19.73
C VAL A 160 -6.83 -4.55 -21.19
N ARG A 161 -5.92 -4.34 -22.15
CA ARG A 161 -6.22 -4.41 -23.59
C ARG A 161 -6.82 -5.75 -24.02
N TYR A 162 -6.33 -6.87 -23.44
CA TYR A 162 -6.77 -8.22 -23.83
C TYR A 162 -7.57 -8.94 -22.73
N ALA A 163 -7.88 -8.25 -21.64
CA ALA A 163 -8.63 -8.79 -20.52
C ALA A 163 -10.13 -8.51 -20.64
N ALA A 164 -10.93 -9.47 -20.17
CA ALA A 164 -12.37 -9.34 -20.07
C ALA A 164 -12.73 -8.73 -18.71
N PHE A 165 -13.38 -7.57 -18.75
CA PHE A 165 -13.87 -6.86 -17.57
C PHE A 165 -15.38 -6.63 -17.70
N PRO A 166 -16.17 -6.80 -16.62
CA PRO A 166 -15.78 -7.29 -15.29
C PRO A 166 -15.55 -8.82 -15.27
N ALA A 167 -14.70 -9.29 -14.36
CA ALA A 167 -14.38 -10.72 -14.16
C ALA A 167 -14.62 -11.11 -12.69
N LYS A 168 -14.70 -12.41 -12.39
CA LYS A 168 -14.72 -12.89 -11.00
C LYS A 168 -13.31 -12.88 -10.42
N LEU A 169 -13.11 -12.30 -9.23
CA LEU A 169 -11.78 -12.07 -8.64
C LEU A 169 -10.94 -13.35 -8.49
N PHE A 170 -11.59 -14.51 -8.28
CA PHE A 170 -10.93 -15.82 -8.15
C PHE A 170 -11.22 -16.76 -9.33
N ALA A 171 -11.45 -16.21 -10.53
CA ALA A 171 -11.61 -17.02 -11.72
C ALA A 171 -10.33 -17.83 -12.00
N LEU A 172 -10.50 -19.14 -12.22
CA LEU A 172 -9.47 -20.01 -12.75
C LEU A 172 -9.68 -20.20 -14.25
N PRO A 173 -8.59 -20.30 -15.04
CA PRO A 173 -8.73 -20.54 -16.46
C PRO A 173 -9.25 -21.97 -16.71
N ALA A 174 -10.24 -22.11 -17.60
CA ALA A 174 -10.76 -23.43 -17.99
C ALA A 174 -9.70 -24.33 -18.68
N ARG A 175 -8.70 -23.71 -19.32
CA ARG A 175 -7.51 -24.36 -19.88
C ARG A 175 -6.30 -23.46 -19.68
N TYR A 176 -5.21 -24.07 -19.24
CA TYR A 176 -3.91 -23.43 -19.12
C TYR A 176 -3.16 -23.48 -20.44
N SER A 177 -2.73 -22.31 -20.93
CA SER A 177 -1.77 -22.19 -22.02
C SER A 177 -0.46 -21.66 -21.47
N ILE A 178 0.65 -21.88 -22.19
CA ILE A 178 1.98 -21.42 -21.74
C ILE A 178 2.01 -19.90 -21.48
N VAL A 179 1.28 -19.12 -22.29
CA VAL A 179 1.13 -17.67 -22.13
C VAL A 179 0.41 -17.33 -20.82
N LYS A 180 -0.62 -18.11 -20.43
CA LYS A 180 -1.32 -17.87 -19.16
C LYS A 180 -0.45 -18.20 -17.96
N ILE A 181 0.31 -19.30 -18.02
CA ILE A 181 1.26 -19.68 -16.97
C ILE A 181 2.32 -18.58 -16.79
N PHE A 182 2.88 -18.08 -17.90
CA PHE A 182 3.84 -16.97 -17.87
C PHE A 182 3.29 -15.72 -17.18
N TRP A 183 2.07 -15.28 -17.54
CA TRP A 183 1.43 -14.13 -16.88
C TRP A 183 1.08 -14.40 -15.41
N GLU A 184 0.68 -15.62 -15.05
CA GLU A 184 0.44 -16.00 -13.66
C GLU A 184 1.71 -15.89 -12.82
N ILE A 185 2.85 -16.34 -13.35
CA ILE A 185 4.16 -16.19 -12.70
C ILE A 185 4.50 -14.70 -12.53
N ILE A 186 4.32 -13.87 -13.56
CA ILE A 186 4.56 -12.42 -13.46
C ILE A 186 3.71 -11.80 -12.35
N PHE A 187 2.40 -12.05 -12.33
CA PHE A 187 1.52 -11.53 -11.28
C PHE A 187 1.89 -12.05 -9.89
N GLY A 188 2.32 -13.31 -9.78
CA GLY A 188 2.79 -13.90 -8.53
C GLY A 188 4.07 -13.23 -8.03
N VAL A 189 5.08 -13.07 -8.89
CA VAL A 189 6.34 -12.39 -8.56
C VAL A 189 6.09 -10.93 -8.16
N LEU A 190 5.30 -10.19 -8.92
CA LEU A 190 4.95 -8.81 -8.58
C LEU A 190 4.22 -8.73 -7.24
N SER A 191 3.31 -9.67 -6.94
CA SER A 191 2.62 -9.70 -5.66
C SER A 191 3.59 -9.91 -4.50
N ILE A 192 4.60 -10.79 -4.65
CA ILE A 192 5.65 -10.99 -3.65
C ILE A 192 6.46 -9.69 -3.46
N CYS A 193 6.81 -8.99 -4.54
CA CYS A 193 7.51 -7.70 -4.48
C CYS A 193 6.72 -6.64 -3.70
N PHE A 194 5.38 -6.65 -3.76
CA PHE A 194 4.54 -5.75 -2.96
C PHE A 194 4.35 -6.21 -1.51
N ILE A 195 4.35 -7.52 -1.25
CA ILE A 195 4.25 -8.07 0.11
C ILE A 195 5.54 -7.83 0.90
N TYR A 196 6.71 -7.94 0.26
CA TYR A 196 8.01 -7.82 0.92
C TYR A 196 8.17 -6.50 1.73
N PRO A 197 7.82 -5.31 1.20
CA PRO A 197 7.80 -4.06 1.96
C PRO A 197 6.98 -4.12 3.25
N LEU A 198 5.86 -4.86 3.31
CA LEU A 198 5.05 -4.94 4.54
C LEU A 198 5.84 -5.54 5.72
N PHE A 199 6.81 -6.41 5.45
CA PHE A 199 7.68 -6.97 6.48
C PHE A 199 8.80 -6.01 6.92
N GLN A 200 9.20 -5.07 6.06
CA GLN A 200 10.20 -4.06 6.40
C GLN A 200 9.57 -2.85 7.11
N LEU A 201 8.30 -2.56 6.79
CA LEU A 201 7.54 -1.45 7.37
C LEU A 201 7.24 -1.60 8.87
N SER A 202 7.38 -2.79 9.44
CA SER A 202 7.21 -3.01 10.88
C SER A 202 8.37 -2.48 11.74
N GLY A 203 9.48 -2.02 11.13
CA GLY A 203 10.66 -1.53 11.87
C GLY A 203 10.97 -0.03 11.71
N GLU A 204 10.54 0.62 10.62
CA GLU A 204 10.98 1.99 10.28
C GLU A 204 9.83 3.00 10.08
N GLY A 205 8.60 2.65 10.45
CA GLY A 205 7.53 3.64 10.68
C GLY A 205 6.83 4.23 9.45
N ASP A 206 7.12 3.75 8.23
CA ASP A 206 6.57 4.32 6.99
C ASP A 206 5.18 3.76 6.63
N LEU A 207 4.27 3.86 7.60
CA LEU A 207 2.94 3.25 7.62
C LEU A 207 2.00 3.70 6.48
N TYR A 208 2.34 4.79 5.79
CA TYR A 208 1.58 5.27 4.64
C TYR A 208 1.68 4.35 3.43
N PHE A 209 2.73 3.53 3.33
CA PHE A 209 2.83 2.56 2.24
C PHE A 209 1.86 1.41 2.40
N VAL A 210 1.32 1.17 3.59
CA VAL A 210 0.39 0.05 3.85
C VAL A 210 -0.84 0.14 2.92
N PRO A 211 -1.60 1.26 2.85
CA PRO A 211 -2.67 1.42 1.88
C PRO A 211 -2.25 1.21 0.41
N VAL A 212 -1.08 1.75 0.04
CA VAL A 212 -0.54 1.66 -1.33
C VAL A 212 -0.29 0.20 -1.71
N VAL A 213 0.33 -0.56 -0.82
CA VAL A 213 0.60 -1.98 -1.01
C VAL A 213 -0.70 -2.76 -1.14
N PHE A 214 -1.65 -2.58 -0.23
CA PHE A 214 -2.92 -3.31 -0.27
C PHE A 214 -3.70 -3.06 -1.56
N LEU A 215 -3.78 -1.81 -1.99
CA LEU A 215 -4.49 -1.46 -3.23
C LEU A 215 -3.73 -1.93 -4.48
N SER A 216 -2.40 -1.91 -4.46
CA SER A 216 -1.59 -2.46 -5.56
C SER A 216 -1.74 -3.98 -5.69
N LEU A 217 -1.76 -4.70 -4.56
CA LEU A 217 -2.04 -6.15 -4.53
C LEU A 217 -3.44 -6.46 -5.08
N TYR A 218 -4.43 -5.66 -4.71
CA TYR A 218 -5.77 -5.80 -5.26
C TYR A 218 -5.83 -5.55 -6.76
N VAL A 219 -5.12 -4.55 -7.28
CA VAL A 219 -5.00 -4.30 -8.71
C VAL A 219 -4.38 -5.49 -9.43
N LEU A 220 -3.31 -6.07 -8.88
CA LEU A 220 -2.69 -7.28 -9.44
C LEU A 220 -3.66 -8.47 -9.48
N LEU A 221 -4.42 -8.68 -8.41
CA LEU A 221 -5.46 -9.73 -8.35
C LEU A 221 -6.55 -9.50 -9.40
N VAL A 222 -7.02 -8.26 -9.55
CA VAL A 222 -8.02 -7.87 -10.54
C VAL A 222 -7.51 -8.09 -11.97
N LEU A 223 -6.27 -7.68 -12.25
CA LEU A 223 -5.64 -7.88 -13.55
C LEU A 223 -5.47 -9.37 -13.88
N ARG A 224 -5.00 -10.16 -12.91
CA ARG A 224 -4.87 -11.61 -13.04
C ARG A 224 -6.23 -12.25 -13.33
N ALA A 225 -7.26 -11.92 -12.57
CA ALA A 225 -8.61 -12.43 -12.77
C ALA A 225 -9.15 -12.13 -14.17
N ALA A 226 -9.00 -10.89 -14.62
CA ALA A 226 -9.51 -10.44 -15.91
C ALA A 226 -8.75 -11.07 -17.10
N TRP A 227 -7.44 -11.29 -16.95
CA TRP A 227 -6.62 -11.99 -17.93
C TRP A 227 -6.96 -13.49 -18.03
N MET A 228 -7.23 -14.14 -16.90
CA MET A 228 -7.59 -15.56 -16.88
C MET A 228 -8.96 -15.83 -17.52
N ASN A 229 -9.88 -14.84 -17.44
CA ASN A 229 -11.25 -14.96 -17.91
C ASN A 229 -11.42 -14.72 -19.43
N SER A 230 -10.56 -13.90 -20.05
CA SER A 230 -10.77 -13.37 -21.42
C SER A 230 -10.95 -14.45 -22.51
N ASN A 231 -10.22 -15.56 -22.44
CA ASN A 231 -10.31 -16.60 -23.47
C ASN A 231 -11.48 -17.57 -23.26
N SER A 232 -12.10 -17.60 -22.07
CA SER A 232 -13.25 -18.48 -21.83
C SER A 232 -14.47 -18.00 -22.62
N GLU A 233 -14.67 -16.69 -22.71
CA GLU A 233 -15.76 -16.06 -23.46
C GLU A 233 -15.53 -16.10 -24.96
N THR A 234 -14.32 -15.81 -25.45
CA THR A 234 -14.00 -15.91 -26.90
C THR A 234 -14.19 -17.33 -27.43
N THR A 235 -13.81 -18.34 -26.64
CA THR A 235 -14.02 -19.76 -26.99
C THR A 235 -15.49 -20.18 -26.89
N ARG A 236 -16.29 -19.52 -26.05
CA ARG A 236 -17.74 -19.76 -25.94
C ARG A 236 -18.49 -19.11 -27.10
N ALA A 237 -18.15 -17.86 -27.43
CA ALA A 237 -18.73 -17.11 -28.55
C ALA A 237 -18.43 -17.80 -29.90
N ASN A 238 -17.20 -18.24 -30.13
CA ASN A 238 -16.85 -18.99 -31.34
C ASN A 238 -17.56 -20.36 -31.41
N ARG A 239 -17.81 -21.02 -30.27
CA ARG A 239 -18.61 -22.26 -30.26
C ARG A 239 -20.07 -22.01 -30.58
N MET A 240 -20.69 -20.97 -30.02
CA MET A 240 -22.09 -20.63 -30.33
C MET A 240 -22.28 -20.24 -31.79
N LEU A 241 -21.32 -19.52 -32.39
CA LEU A 241 -21.34 -19.19 -33.82
C LEU A 241 -21.20 -20.42 -34.72
N HIS A 242 -20.48 -21.46 -34.29
CA HIS A 242 -20.37 -22.70 -35.04
C HIS A 242 -21.65 -23.54 -35.00
N TRP A 243 -22.38 -23.53 -33.88
CA TRP A 243 -23.65 -24.25 -33.72
C TRP A 243 -24.79 -23.67 -34.55
N HIS A 244 -24.76 -22.38 -34.87
CA HIS A 244 -25.75 -21.77 -35.77
C HIS A 244 -25.46 -21.97 -37.27
N ARG A 245 -24.30 -22.53 -37.62
CA ARG A 245 -23.87 -22.75 -39.01
C ARG A 245 -23.94 -24.23 -39.44
N SER A 246 -24.35 -25.13 -38.55
CA SER A 246 -24.57 -26.57 -38.79
C SER A 246 -26.06 -26.87 -38.76
#